data_AF-A0A976QDN1-F1
#
_entry.id   AF-A0A976QDN1-F1
#
_cell.length_a   1.000
_cell.length_b   1.000
_cell.length_c   1.000
_cell.angle_alpha   90.00
_cell.angle_beta   90.00
_cell.angle_gamma   90.00
#
_symmetry.space_group_name_H-M   'P 1'
#
loop_
_entity.id
_entity.type
_entity.pdbx_description
1 polymer ?
#
loop_
_entity_poly.entity_id
_entity_poly.type
_entity_poly.pdbx_seq_one_letter_code
_entity_poly.pdbx_strand_id
1 'polypeptide(L)'
;AWYTEGLAELLSTHRIEDGHCVLTPIPESSADVQQLGRIEALREARLSGKAKSIEEVFASPPDSHFHVSSYAWNWAAVAMLTEHPRYAAAMAKLQQGPLDQSFTARLLASADINQEILVRDFDAFSDDVDYGYRFSHSAVDWLAEESLTDQKTVVVNSSRGWQSAGIFLSRGDRVRFTAKGRFTLGSISPEIDQSGSPLTLTSEADGITLEWYRGRPLGRLLVSQWIDHAPLVSSRVAKPKDDRLKQDHGHFDARPGFFILETGQSAEFVAAFDGPLFCKMNDFPRSLSDNTGTLDVTFKRLDSQ
;
A
#
# COMPACT_ATOMS: atom_id res chain seq x y z
N ALA A 1 14.29 13.72 16.47
CA ALA A 1 13.01 14.42 16.22
C ALA A 1 12.00 13.45 15.62
N TRP A 2 12.13 13.03 14.35
CA TRP A 2 11.12 12.16 13.70
C TRP A 2 10.74 10.91 14.52
N TYR A 3 11.73 10.21 15.09
CA TYR A 3 11.48 8.96 15.81
C TYR A 3 10.70 9.19 17.12
N THR A 4 11.09 10.17 17.92
CA THR A 4 10.43 10.45 19.20
C THR A 4 9.01 10.98 19.00
N GLU A 5 8.81 11.84 17.99
CA GLU A 5 7.46 12.28 17.62
C GLU A 5 6.63 11.12 17.07
N GLY A 6 7.18 10.36 16.12
CA GLY A 6 6.47 9.22 15.53
C GLY A 6 6.12 8.15 16.57
N LEU A 7 6.98 7.94 17.57
CA LEU A 7 6.70 7.06 18.70
C LEU A 7 5.58 7.63 19.59
N ALA A 8 5.58 8.92 19.89
CA ALA A 8 4.49 9.54 20.64
C ALA A 8 3.15 9.39 19.89
N GLU A 9 3.15 9.62 18.58
CA GLU A 9 1.99 9.43 17.72
C GLU A 9 1.55 7.97 17.65
N LEU A 10 2.48 7.01 17.58
CA LEU A 10 2.19 5.58 17.62
C LEU A 10 1.60 5.18 18.98
N LEU A 11 2.18 5.63 20.09
CA LEU A 11 1.64 5.34 21.42
C LEU A 11 0.26 5.98 21.62
N SER A 12 -0.05 7.08 20.92
CA SER A 12 -1.37 7.70 20.98
C SER A 12 -2.48 6.88 20.34
N THR A 13 -2.16 5.84 19.56
CA THR A 13 -3.18 4.98 18.96
C THR A 13 -3.70 3.91 19.92
N HIS A 14 -3.10 3.74 21.09
CA HIS A 14 -3.45 2.71 22.05
C HIS A 14 -4.95 2.63 22.37
N ARG A 15 -5.39 1.42 22.70
CA ARG A 15 -6.73 1.14 23.23
C ARG A 15 -6.62 0.60 24.64
N ILE A 16 -7.69 0.74 25.40
CA ILE A 16 -7.83 0.08 26.68
C ILE A 16 -8.75 -1.12 26.46
N GLU A 17 -8.18 -2.32 26.53
CA GLU A 17 -8.91 -3.59 26.44
C GLU A 17 -8.78 -4.31 27.78
N ASP A 18 -9.89 -4.62 28.44
CA ASP A 18 -9.94 -5.26 29.77
C ASP A 18 -9.04 -4.58 30.83
N GLY A 19 -8.92 -3.25 30.76
CA GLY A 19 -8.08 -2.46 31.68
C GLY A 19 -6.58 -2.46 31.35
N HIS A 20 -6.18 -3.09 30.25
CA HIS A 20 -4.81 -3.11 29.75
C HIS A 20 -4.64 -2.18 28.54
N CYS A 21 -3.51 -1.48 28.50
CA CYS A 21 -3.13 -0.68 27.35
C CYS A 21 -2.62 -1.61 26.24
N VAL A 22 -3.32 -1.65 25.12
CA VAL A 22 -2.96 -2.41 23.91
C VAL A 22 -2.53 -1.43 22.84
N LEU A 23 -1.30 -1.58 22.34
CA LEU A 23 -0.83 -0.77 21.22
C LEU A 23 -1.48 -1.25 19.93
N THR A 24 -1.98 -0.31 19.15
CA THR A 24 -2.58 -0.55 17.82
C THR A 24 -1.90 0.36 16.80
N PRO A 25 -0.63 0.08 16.44
CA PRO A 25 0.18 0.99 15.62
C PRO A 25 -0.54 1.47 14.35
N ILE A 26 -1.31 0.57 13.73
CA ILE A 26 -2.34 0.90 12.75
C ILE A 26 -3.72 0.64 13.39
N PRO A 27 -4.59 1.66 13.53
CA PRO A 27 -5.94 1.48 14.07
C PRO A 27 -6.83 0.65 13.15
N GLU A 28 -7.78 -0.11 13.71
CA GLU A 28 -8.73 -0.94 12.93
C GLU A 28 -9.87 -0.11 12.32
N SER A 29 -10.18 1.04 12.91
CA SER A 29 -11.14 2.01 12.39
C SER A 29 -10.84 3.45 12.81
N SER A 30 -11.46 4.43 12.13
CA SER A 30 -11.33 5.85 12.50
C SER A 30 -11.92 6.18 13.87
N ALA A 31 -12.90 5.39 14.34
CA ALA A 31 -13.50 5.55 15.66
C ALA A 31 -12.53 5.18 16.79
N ASP A 32 -11.51 4.36 16.49
CA ASP A 32 -10.56 3.86 17.47
C ASP A 32 -9.60 4.94 17.97
N VAL A 33 -9.43 6.02 17.20
CA VAL A 33 -8.40 7.04 17.44
C VAL A 33 -8.97 8.47 17.45
N GLN A 34 -10.24 8.64 17.84
CA GLN A 34 -10.93 9.94 17.83
C GLN A 34 -10.69 10.77 16.55
N GLN A 35 -10.53 10.10 15.40
CA GLN A 35 -10.23 10.73 14.11
C GLN A 35 -8.98 11.63 14.10
N LEU A 36 -7.90 11.24 14.79
CA LEU A 36 -6.61 11.96 14.75
C LEU A 36 -6.03 12.14 13.32
N GLY A 37 -6.64 11.54 12.29
CA GLY A 37 -6.58 12.03 10.91
C GLY A 37 -5.30 11.68 10.15
N ARG A 38 -4.45 10.80 10.70
CA ARG A 38 -3.12 10.49 10.15
C ARG A 38 -3.21 9.79 8.81
N ILE A 39 -4.05 8.76 8.71
CA ILE A 39 -4.25 7.99 7.46
C ILE A 39 -4.83 8.91 6.39
N GLU A 40 -5.81 9.74 6.75
CA GLU A 40 -6.40 10.76 5.87
C GLU A 40 -5.35 11.79 5.43
N ALA A 41 -4.51 12.28 6.34
CA ALA A 41 -3.44 13.23 6.03
C ALA A 41 -2.38 12.64 5.09
N LEU A 42 -2.00 11.37 5.25
CA LEU A 42 -1.10 10.68 4.30
C LEU A 42 -1.74 10.59 2.90
N ARG A 43 -3.02 10.22 2.83
CA ARG A 43 -3.77 10.12 1.57
C ARG A 43 -3.90 11.46 0.88
N GLU A 44 -4.29 12.49 1.62
CA GLU A 44 -4.40 13.86 1.10
C GLU A 44 -3.04 14.36 0.60
N ALA A 45 -1.96 14.09 1.34
CA ALA A 45 -0.61 14.44 0.91
C ALA A 45 -0.22 13.72 -0.39
N ARG A 46 -0.55 12.43 -0.56
CA ARG A 46 -0.32 11.72 -1.83
C ARG A 46 -1.14 12.30 -2.97
N LEU A 47 -2.44 12.54 -2.76
CA LEU A 47 -3.34 13.11 -3.77
C LEU A 47 -2.95 14.53 -4.19
N SER A 48 -2.36 15.31 -3.27
CA SER A 48 -1.92 16.68 -3.53
C SER A 48 -0.46 16.80 -4.01
N GLY A 49 0.25 15.68 -4.20
CA GLY A 49 1.66 15.69 -4.63
C GLY A 49 2.62 16.21 -3.56
N LYS A 50 2.23 16.13 -2.28
CA LYS A 50 2.99 16.59 -1.10
C LYS A 50 3.45 15.44 -0.21
N ALA A 51 3.41 14.21 -0.73
CA ALA A 51 3.83 13.04 0.02
C ALA A 51 5.35 13.01 0.21
N LYS A 52 5.78 12.58 1.40
CA LYS A 52 7.20 12.56 1.78
C LYS A 52 7.83 11.19 1.50
N SER A 53 9.08 11.19 1.10
CA SER A 53 9.94 10.00 1.16
C SER A 53 10.30 9.66 2.60
N ILE A 54 10.75 8.43 2.84
CA ILE A 54 11.27 8.06 4.16
C ILE A 54 12.56 8.82 4.50
N GLU A 55 13.39 9.16 3.50
CA GLU A 55 14.57 9.98 3.73
C GLU A 55 14.21 11.42 4.14
N GLU A 56 13.17 12.01 3.55
CA GLU A 56 12.65 13.32 3.94
C GLU A 56 12.09 13.31 5.37
N VAL A 57 11.46 12.20 5.78
CA VAL A 57 11.05 12.00 7.18
C VAL A 57 12.26 11.96 8.10
N PHE A 58 13.29 11.18 7.74
CA PHE A 58 14.51 11.08 8.53
C PHE A 58 15.29 12.39 8.63
N ALA A 59 15.28 13.21 7.57
CA ALA A 59 15.92 14.51 7.52
C ALA A 59 15.11 15.65 8.16
N SER A 60 13.91 15.37 8.68
CA SER A 60 13.01 16.41 9.21
C SER A 60 13.64 17.14 10.42
N PRO A 61 13.76 18.48 10.37
CA PRO A 61 14.44 19.23 11.42
C PRO A 61 13.59 19.32 12.70
N PRO A 62 14.23 19.47 13.89
CA PRO A 62 13.55 19.53 15.19
C PRO A 62 12.66 20.75 15.44
N ASP A 63 12.53 21.69 14.49
CA ASP A 63 11.69 22.89 14.65
C ASP A 63 10.52 22.92 13.63
N SER A 64 10.33 21.84 12.85
CA SER A 64 9.29 21.73 11.83
C SER A 64 7.89 21.35 12.36
N HIS A 65 7.67 21.50 13.67
CA HIS A 65 6.58 20.89 14.46
C HIS A 65 5.19 21.53 14.35
N PHE A 66 4.92 22.37 13.34
CA PHE A 66 3.68 23.15 13.29
C PHE A 66 2.60 22.64 12.31
N HIS A 67 2.77 21.44 11.72
CA HIS A 67 1.77 20.86 10.81
C HIS A 67 1.45 19.40 11.13
N VAL A 68 0.16 19.10 11.31
CA VAL A 68 -0.42 17.76 11.55
C VAL A 68 0.09 16.72 10.53
N SER A 69 0.31 17.11 9.28
CA SER A 69 0.86 16.24 8.25
C SER A 69 2.27 15.72 8.56
N SER A 70 3.14 16.52 9.19
CA SER A 70 4.48 16.08 9.57
C SER A 70 4.44 14.98 10.63
N TYR A 71 3.49 15.03 11.55
CA TYR A 71 3.28 13.99 12.56
C TYR A 71 2.76 12.69 11.95
N ALA A 72 1.85 12.77 10.97
CA ALA A 72 1.37 11.60 10.25
C ALA A 72 2.50 10.85 9.52
N TRP A 73 3.44 11.56 8.88
CA TRP A 73 4.58 10.94 8.22
C TRP A 73 5.59 10.33 9.21
N ASN A 74 5.83 10.98 10.35
CA ASN A 74 6.66 10.42 11.42
C ASN A 74 6.04 9.15 12.00
N TRP A 75 4.72 9.17 12.27
CA TRP A 75 3.96 8.00 12.69
C TRP A 75 4.08 6.85 11.68
N ALA A 76 3.87 7.14 10.39
CA ALA A 76 3.96 6.14 9.33
C ALA A 76 5.33 5.46 9.30
N ALA A 77 6.41 6.23 9.41
CA ALA A 77 7.77 5.69 9.40
C ALA A 77 8.02 4.80 10.63
N VAL A 78 7.61 5.24 11.82
CA VAL A 78 7.77 4.43 13.03
C VAL A 78 6.92 3.16 12.95
N ALA A 79 5.64 3.25 12.58
CA ALA A 79 4.75 2.10 12.44
C ALA A 79 5.29 1.07 11.46
N MET A 80 5.79 1.49 10.30
CA MET A 80 6.42 0.59 9.34
C MET A 80 7.69 -0.05 9.91
N LEU A 81 8.59 0.73 10.50
CA LEU A 81 9.86 0.19 11.01
C LEU A 81 9.65 -0.76 12.19
N THR A 82 8.59 -0.59 12.99
CA THR A 82 8.29 -1.46 14.13
C THR A 82 7.52 -2.73 13.75
N GLU A 83 6.64 -2.66 12.75
CA GLU A 83 5.73 -3.77 12.41
C GLU A 83 6.09 -4.51 11.13
N HIS A 84 6.89 -3.90 10.24
CA HIS A 84 7.22 -4.52 8.96
C HIS A 84 8.15 -5.74 9.17
N PRO A 85 7.83 -6.92 8.61
CA PRO A 85 8.58 -8.16 8.88
C PRO A 85 10.09 -8.07 8.60
N ARG A 86 10.47 -7.23 7.63
CA ARG A 86 11.88 -6.98 7.26
C ARG A 86 12.65 -6.11 8.26
N TYR A 87 11.96 -5.21 8.99
CA TYR A 87 12.60 -4.13 9.75
C TYR A 87 12.40 -4.24 11.27
N ALA A 88 11.30 -4.86 11.71
CA ALA A 88 10.89 -4.94 13.11
C ALA A 88 12.00 -5.42 14.05
N ALA A 89 12.73 -6.47 13.67
CA ALA A 89 13.81 -7.03 14.49
C ALA A 89 15.00 -6.06 14.64
N ALA A 90 15.42 -5.43 13.53
CA ALA A 90 16.50 -4.44 13.55
C ALA A 90 16.10 -3.20 14.36
N MET A 91 14.86 -2.75 14.21
CA MET A 91 14.29 -1.63 14.96
C MET A 91 14.23 -1.93 16.47
N ALA A 92 13.71 -3.10 16.85
CA ALA A 92 13.63 -3.54 18.25
C ALA A 92 15.01 -3.60 18.91
N LYS A 93 16.03 -4.08 18.20
CA LYS A 93 17.42 -4.08 18.68
C LYS A 93 17.97 -2.66 18.84
N LEU A 94 17.73 -1.81 17.86
CA LEU A 94 18.20 -0.42 17.87
C LEU A 94 17.59 0.39 19.03
N GLN A 95 16.32 0.15 19.34
CA GLN A 95 15.59 0.82 20.42
C GLN A 95 16.13 0.52 21.83
N GLN A 96 16.94 -0.53 22.00
CA GLN A 96 17.62 -0.84 23.27
C GLN A 96 18.86 0.04 23.51
N GLY A 97 19.34 0.74 22.48
CA GLY A 97 20.48 1.65 22.55
C GLY A 97 20.09 3.11 22.79
N PRO A 98 21.07 4.03 22.71
CA PRO A 98 20.80 5.46 22.85
C PRO A 98 19.83 5.98 21.78
N LEU A 99 18.88 6.83 22.19
CA LEU A 99 17.99 7.57 21.30
C LEU A 99 18.55 8.98 21.07
N ASP A 100 19.70 9.06 20.43
CA ASP A 100 20.46 10.29 20.18
C ASP A 100 20.46 10.71 18.70
N GLN A 101 21.22 11.77 18.36
CA GLN A 101 21.32 12.30 17.00
C GLN A 101 21.87 11.29 15.99
N SER A 102 22.58 10.26 16.44
CA SER A 102 23.15 9.20 15.60
C SER A 102 22.20 8.00 15.44
N PHE A 103 20.98 8.04 16.01
CA PHE A 103 20.00 6.96 15.95
C PHE A 103 19.69 6.53 14.51
N THR A 104 19.35 7.47 13.64
CA THR A 104 19.04 7.18 12.23
C THR A 104 20.25 6.68 11.46
N ALA A 105 21.43 7.26 11.69
CA ALA A 105 22.65 6.78 11.06
C ALA A 105 22.94 5.32 11.44
N ARG A 106 22.71 4.94 12.71
CA ARG A 106 22.83 3.54 13.16
C ARG A 106 21.79 2.62 12.54
N LEU A 107 20.54 3.08 12.38
CA LEU A 107 19.50 2.31 11.68
C LEU A 107 19.94 1.99 10.24
N LEU A 108 20.32 3.04 9.49
CA LEU A 108 20.68 2.94 8.07
C LEU A 108 22.00 2.19 7.82
N ALA A 109 22.88 2.13 8.81
CA ALA A 109 24.12 1.36 8.75
C ALA A 109 23.94 -0.11 9.19
N SER A 110 22.75 -0.51 9.65
CA SER A 110 22.48 -1.90 10.02
C SER A 110 22.55 -2.80 8.79
N ALA A 111 23.21 -3.95 8.91
CA ALA A 111 23.32 -4.94 7.83
C ALA A 111 21.95 -5.51 7.40
N ASP A 112 20.95 -5.43 8.27
CA ASP A 112 19.59 -5.89 8.02
C ASP A 112 18.75 -4.87 7.21
N ILE A 113 19.28 -3.66 6.97
CA ILE A 113 18.58 -2.58 6.26
C ILE A 113 19.17 -2.40 4.86
N ASN A 114 18.41 -2.82 3.84
CA ASN A 114 18.61 -2.35 2.48
C ASN A 114 17.84 -1.04 2.29
N GLN A 115 18.57 0.06 2.08
CA GLN A 115 17.97 1.40 2.01
C GLN A 115 17.10 1.59 0.75
N GLU A 116 17.48 1.03 -0.40
CA GLU A 116 16.69 1.14 -1.63
C GLU A 116 15.33 0.44 -1.48
N ILE A 117 15.33 -0.75 -0.85
CA ILE A 117 14.10 -1.49 -0.56
C ILE A 117 13.28 -0.79 0.53
N LEU A 118 13.92 -0.18 1.53
CA LEU A 118 13.25 0.59 2.58
C LEU A 118 12.45 1.77 2.00
N VAL A 119 13.03 2.48 1.03
CA VAL A 119 12.35 3.57 0.33
C VAL A 119 11.12 3.05 -0.43
N ARG A 120 11.29 1.99 -1.22
CA ARG A 120 10.18 1.38 -1.98
C ARG A 120 9.07 0.85 -1.08
N ASP A 121 9.41 0.17 0.02
CA ASP A 121 8.44 -0.32 0.99
C ASP A 121 7.64 0.84 1.61
N PHE A 122 8.30 1.96 1.93
CA PHE A 122 7.63 3.12 2.50
C PHE A 122 6.67 3.79 1.51
N ASP A 123 7.08 3.92 0.24
CA ASP A 123 6.21 4.43 -0.80
C ASP A 123 5.01 3.50 -1.04
N ALA A 124 5.24 2.17 -1.11
CA ALA A 124 4.17 1.18 -1.27
C ALA A 124 3.20 1.18 -0.08
N PHE A 125 3.73 1.26 1.14
CA PHE A 125 2.92 1.37 2.36
C PHE A 125 2.08 2.64 2.37
N SER A 126 2.69 3.80 2.15
CA SER A 126 1.97 5.09 2.18
C SER A 126 0.94 5.22 1.06
N ASP A 127 1.11 4.52 -0.07
CA ASP A 127 0.14 4.45 -1.17
C ASP A 127 -1.10 3.61 -0.83
N ASP A 128 -0.92 2.53 -0.07
CA ASP A 128 -1.97 1.52 0.17
C ASP A 128 -2.54 1.55 1.60
N VAL A 129 -1.95 2.30 2.53
CA VAL A 129 -2.37 2.36 3.93
C VAL A 129 -3.86 2.72 4.08
N ASP A 130 -4.53 1.96 4.93
CA ASP A 130 -5.88 2.21 5.46
C ASP A 130 -5.98 1.64 6.87
N TYR A 131 -7.13 1.85 7.49
CA TYR A 131 -7.50 1.20 8.74
C TYR A 131 -7.37 -0.33 8.64
N GLY A 132 -6.81 -0.91 9.70
CA GLY A 132 -6.49 -2.34 9.85
C GLY A 132 -5.42 -2.85 8.89
N TYR A 133 -4.60 -1.97 8.29
CA TYR A 133 -3.45 -2.40 7.48
C TYR A 133 -2.48 -3.25 8.31
N ARG A 134 -2.17 -4.44 7.79
CA ARG A 134 -1.20 -5.37 8.39
C ARG A 134 0.01 -5.55 7.49
N PHE A 135 1.18 -5.20 7.99
CA PHE A 135 2.44 -5.37 7.24
C PHE A 135 2.75 -6.84 6.94
N SER A 136 2.37 -7.77 7.81
CA SER A 136 2.53 -9.21 7.58
C SER A 136 1.82 -9.70 6.33
N HIS A 137 0.69 -9.09 5.94
CA HIS A 137 -0.08 -9.43 4.73
C HIS A 137 0.29 -8.55 3.53
N SER A 138 0.75 -7.33 3.77
CA SER A 138 0.88 -6.30 2.72
C SER A 138 2.32 -5.98 2.33
N ALA A 139 3.31 -6.49 3.07
CA ALA A 139 4.72 -6.34 2.71
C ALA A 139 4.98 -6.85 1.29
N VAL A 140 5.63 -6.02 0.49
CA VAL A 140 5.95 -6.34 -0.90
C VAL A 140 7.22 -7.18 -0.95
N ASP A 141 7.16 -8.25 -1.73
CA ASP A 141 8.33 -9.01 -2.12
C ASP A 141 8.85 -8.49 -3.47
N TRP A 142 9.91 -7.69 -3.41
CA TRP A 142 10.53 -7.06 -4.57
C TRP A 142 11.45 -8.07 -5.27
N LEU A 143 10.83 -8.93 -6.08
CA LEU A 143 11.53 -9.98 -6.84
C LEU A 143 12.37 -9.39 -7.98
N ALA A 144 13.40 -10.13 -8.39
CA ALA A 144 14.05 -9.88 -9.67
C ALA A 144 13.05 -10.06 -10.83
N GLU A 145 13.14 -9.19 -11.82
CA GLU A 145 12.17 -9.09 -12.90
C GLU A 145 12.80 -9.48 -14.23
N GLU A 146 12.02 -10.13 -15.08
CA GLU A 146 12.44 -10.53 -16.42
C GLU A 146 11.50 -9.94 -17.45
N SER A 147 12.02 -9.53 -18.60
CA SER A 147 11.20 -9.07 -19.72
C SER A 147 10.24 -10.17 -20.17
N LEU A 148 8.96 -9.85 -20.32
CA LEU A 148 7.99 -10.80 -20.87
C LEU A 148 8.31 -11.06 -22.35
N THR A 149 8.65 -12.31 -22.70
CA THR A 149 9.00 -12.72 -24.07
C THR A 149 7.83 -13.32 -24.83
N ASP A 150 7.12 -14.30 -24.23
CA ASP A 150 5.90 -14.90 -24.78
C ASP A 150 4.77 -14.83 -23.75
N GLN A 151 4.78 -15.73 -22.76
CA GLN A 151 3.79 -15.76 -21.69
C GLN A 151 4.40 -16.18 -20.35
N LYS A 152 3.78 -15.74 -19.26
CA LYS A 152 4.14 -16.13 -17.89
C LYS A 152 2.88 -16.19 -17.03
N THR A 153 2.74 -17.28 -16.28
CA THR A 153 1.66 -17.45 -15.30
C THR A 153 2.20 -17.22 -13.90
N VAL A 154 1.47 -16.45 -13.11
CA VAL A 154 1.80 -16.13 -11.72
C VAL A 154 0.62 -16.46 -10.81
N VAL A 155 0.92 -16.94 -9.60
CA VAL A 155 -0.08 -17.20 -8.58
C VAL A 155 -0.25 -15.95 -7.72
N VAL A 156 -1.47 -15.45 -7.60
CA VAL A 156 -1.81 -14.29 -6.78
C VAL A 156 -2.64 -14.76 -5.59
N ASN A 157 -2.15 -14.52 -4.38
CA ASN A 157 -2.81 -14.93 -3.14
C ASN A 157 -3.77 -13.86 -2.63
N SER A 158 -5.01 -14.26 -2.30
CA SER A 158 -6.09 -13.37 -1.84
C SER A 158 -5.87 -12.78 -0.46
N SER A 159 -5.02 -13.41 0.37
CA SER A 159 -4.68 -12.91 1.70
C SER A 159 -3.46 -11.98 1.72
N ARG A 160 -3.03 -11.49 0.55
CA ARG A 160 -1.85 -10.66 0.39
C ARG A 160 -2.20 -9.35 -0.31
N GLY A 161 -1.43 -8.31 0.00
CA GLY A 161 -1.42 -7.04 -0.73
C GLY A 161 -0.80 -7.17 -2.12
N TRP A 162 -0.08 -6.14 -2.54
CA TRP A 162 0.62 -6.14 -3.83
C TRP A 162 1.69 -7.23 -3.90
N GLN A 163 1.67 -7.99 -4.99
CA GLN A 163 2.54 -9.14 -5.24
C GLN A 163 3.24 -8.96 -6.59
N SER A 164 4.56 -9.08 -6.61
CA SER A 164 5.35 -9.00 -7.85
C SER A 164 4.97 -10.15 -8.78
N ALA A 165 4.76 -9.84 -10.06
CA ALA A 165 4.61 -10.85 -11.11
C ALA A 165 5.99 -11.37 -11.60
N GLY A 166 7.10 -10.77 -11.15
CA GLY A 166 8.44 -11.02 -11.68
C GLY A 166 8.55 -10.75 -13.18
N ILE A 167 7.75 -9.80 -13.68
CA ILE A 167 7.70 -9.39 -15.09
C ILE A 167 8.07 -7.92 -15.17
N PHE A 168 9.04 -7.59 -16.01
CA PHE A 168 9.32 -6.23 -16.44
C PHE A 168 8.65 -5.97 -17.79
N LEU A 169 8.00 -4.83 -17.95
CA LEU A 169 7.49 -4.36 -19.23
C LEU A 169 8.12 -3.02 -19.60
N SER A 170 8.44 -2.86 -20.88
CA SER A 170 8.82 -1.56 -21.43
C SER A 170 7.58 -0.79 -21.87
N ARG A 171 7.60 0.53 -21.77
CA ARG A 171 6.54 1.41 -22.25
C ARG A 171 6.22 1.09 -23.70
N GLY A 172 4.93 0.92 -24.00
CA GLY A 172 4.45 0.55 -25.33
C GLY A 172 4.31 -0.95 -25.54
N ASP A 173 4.81 -1.80 -24.65
CA ASP A 173 4.58 -3.25 -24.71
C ASP A 173 3.08 -3.54 -24.65
N ARG A 174 2.59 -4.34 -25.60
CA ARG A 174 1.19 -4.80 -25.64
C ARG A 174 1.08 -6.15 -24.96
N VAL A 175 0.19 -6.25 -23.98
CA VAL A 175 0.03 -7.46 -23.17
C VAL A 175 -1.45 -7.77 -23.00
N ARG A 176 -1.81 -9.04 -23.03
CA ARG A 176 -3.09 -9.56 -22.55
C ARG A 176 -2.86 -10.31 -21.25
N PHE A 177 -3.76 -10.19 -20.30
CA PHE A 177 -3.81 -11.12 -19.17
C PHE A 177 -5.14 -11.88 -19.13
N THR A 178 -5.10 -13.07 -18.55
CA THR A 178 -6.29 -13.87 -18.20
C THR A 178 -6.10 -14.48 -16.82
N ALA A 179 -7.09 -14.38 -15.96
CA ALA A 179 -7.08 -14.91 -14.61
C ALA A 179 -8.07 -16.07 -14.46
N LYS A 180 -7.67 -17.10 -13.73
CA LYS A 180 -8.49 -18.26 -13.39
C LYS A 180 -8.35 -18.62 -11.92
N GLY A 181 -9.40 -19.19 -11.36
CA GLY A 181 -9.42 -19.61 -9.96
C GLY A 181 -10.55 -18.95 -9.19
N ARG A 182 -10.66 -19.36 -7.93
CA ARG A 182 -11.66 -18.88 -6.97
C ARG A 182 -10.98 -18.68 -5.64
N PHE A 183 -11.49 -17.74 -4.88
CA PHE A 183 -11.04 -17.45 -3.54
C PHE A 183 -12.21 -16.97 -2.69
N THR A 184 -12.00 -16.94 -1.39
CA THR A 184 -12.98 -16.52 -0.39
C THR A 184 -12.61 -15.13 0.11
N LEU A 185 -13.62 -14.27 0.32
CA LEU A 185 -13.51 -12.90 0.85
C LEU A 185 -13.96 -12.81 2.33
N GLY A 186 -13.81 -13.90 3.07
CA GLY A 186 -14.40 -14.10 4.39
C GLY A 186 -15.82 -14.68 4.36
N SER A 187 -16.52 -14.50 5.48
CA SER A 187 -17.86 -15.06 5.69
C SER A 187 -18.79 -14.06 6.36
N ILE A 188 -20.07 -14.10 5.99
CA ILE A 188 -21.13 -13.35 6.65
C ILE A 188 -21.86 -14.29 7.60
N SER A 189 -21.82 -13.99 8.90
CA SER A 189 -22.66 -14.67 9.88
C SER A 189 -24.12 -14.29 9.64
N PRO A 190 -25.04 -15.24 9.41
CA PRO A 190 -26.44 -14.91 9.30
C PRO A 190 -26.97 -14.48 10.66
N GLU A 191 -27.39 -13.22 10.81
CA GLU A 191 -28.31 -12.84 11.89
C GLU A 191 -29.75 -13.34 11.61
N ILE A 192 -30.04 -13.81 10.38
CA ILE A 192 -31.41 -13.89 9.84
C ILE A 192 -31.80 -15.28 9.29
N ASP A 193 -30.88 -16.24 9.13
CA ASP A 193 -31.24 -17.59 8.68
C ASP A 193 -31.28 -18.63 9.82
N GLN A 194 -32.28 -19.50 9.77
CA GLN A 194 -32.50 -20.58 10.74
C GLN A 194 -31.55 -21.78 10.52
N SER A 195 -30.57 -21.66 9.61
CA SER A 195 -29.59 -22.72 9.33
C SER A 195 -28.35 -22.62 10.22
N GLY A 196 -28.07 -21.42 10.75
CA GLY A 196 -27.00 -21.17 11.72
C GLY A 196 -25.58 -21.30 11.17
N SER A 197 -25.39 -21.47 9.85
CA SER A 197 -24.07 -21.63 9.23
C SER A 197 -23.64 -20.33 8.53
N PRO A 198 -22.40 -19.84 8.75
CA PRO A 198 -21.91 -18.63 8.10
C PRO A 198 -21.87 -18.79 6.57
N LEU A 199 -22.33 -17.77 5.84
CA LEU A 199 -22.28 -17.73 4.38
C LEU A 199 -20.87 -17.33 3.93
N THR A 200 -20.15 -18.26 3.32
CA THR A 200 -18.84 -18.00 2.71
C THR A 200 -18.98 -17.15 1.45
N LEU A 201 -18.28 -16.01 1.39
CA LEU A 201 -18.27 -15.13 0.23
C LEU A 201 -17.22 -15.61 -0.77
N THR A 202 -17.64 -16.39 -1.78
CA THR A 202 -16.75 -16.81 -2.87
C THR A 202 -16.68 -15.75 -3.97
N SER A 203 -15.50 -15.52 -4.52
CA SER A 203 -15.25 -14.60 -5.62
C SER A 203 -14.34 -15.21 -6.70
N GLU A 204 -14.35 -14.56 -7.87
CA GLU A 204 -13.45 -14.78 -9.00
C GLU A 204 -12.78 -13.44 -9.37
N ALA A 205 -11.97 -13.42 -10.41
CA ALA A 205 -11.17 -12.24 -10.78
C ALA A 205 -11.97 -10.97 -11.11
N ASP A 206 -13.25 -11.06 -11.48
CA ASP A 206 -14.11 -9.88 -11.71
C ASP A 206 -14.62 -9.22 -10.42
N GLY A 207 -14.48 -9.91 -9.28
CA GLY A 207 -14.94 -9.46 -7.98
C GLY A 207 -16.44 -9.65 -7.75
N ILE A 208 -16.91 -9.23 -6.57
CA ILE A 208 -18.33 -9.19 -6.18
C ILE A 208 -18.76 -7.76 -5.85
N THR A 209 -20.01 -7.43 -6.13
CA THR A 209 -20.56 -6.07 -5.98
C THR A 209 -21.23 -5.81 -4.63
N LEU A 210 -20.94 -6.63 -3.61
CA LEU A 210 -21.47 -6.46 -2.25
C LEU A 210 -20.97 -5.17 -1.61
N GLU A 211 -19.67 -4.91 -1.73
CA GLU A 211 -19.00 -3.70 -1.26
C GLU A 211 -17.96 -3.25 -2.29
N TRP A 212 -17.51 -2.01 -2.13
CA TRP A 212 -16.57 -1.36 -3.03
C TRP A 212 -15.43 -0.74 -2.24
N TYR A 213 -14.20 -1.11 -2.57
CA TYR A 213 -13.00 -0.51 -2.01
C TYR A 213 -12.28 0.30 -3.09
N ARG A 214 -11.94 1.56 -2.77
CA ARG A 214 -11.28 2.52 -3.69
C ARG A 214 -11.93 2.56 -5.09
N GLY A 215 -13.26 2.57 -5.11
CA GLY A 215 -14.07 2.69 -6.33
C GLY A 215 -14.11 1.43 -7.21
N ARG A 216 -13.75 0.26 -6.67
CA ARG A 216 -13.80 -1.03 -7.38
C ARG A 216 -14.49 -2.11 -6.54
N PRO A 217 -15.16 -3.09 -7.16
CA PRO A 217 -15.74 -4.24 -6.45
C PRO A 217 -14.72 -4.99 -5.58
N LEU A 218 -15.17 -5.56 -4.46
CA LEU A 218 -14.32 -6.42 -3.63
C LEU A 218 -13.88 -7.68 -4.39
N GLY A 219 -12.66 -8.11 -4.13
CA GLY A 219 -12.01 -9.25 -4.77
C GLY A 219 -11.61 -9.03 -6.23
N ARG A 220 -11.97 -7.90 -6.86
CA ARG A 220 -11.61 -7.67 -8.27
C ARG A 220 -10.09 -7.67 -8.43
N LEU A 221 -9.57 -8.47 -9.36
CA LEU A 221 -8.15 -8.51 -9.66
C LEU A 221 -7.71 -7.16 -10.22
N LEU A 222 -6.61 -6.64 -9.69
CA LEU A 222 -5.92 -5.45 -10.14
C LEU A 222 -4.58 -5.85 -10.74
N VAL A 223 -4.28 -5.35 -11.93
CA VAL A 223 -2.97 -5.42 -12.56
C VAL A 223 -2.39 -4.01 -12.60
N SER A 224 -1.18 -3.84 -12.05
CA SER A 224 -0.53 -2.54 -11.96
C SER A 224 0.92 -2.58 -12.42
N GLN A 225 1.44 -1.40 -12.77
CA GLN A 225 2.87 -1.14 -12.89
C GLN A 225 3.34 -0.35 -11.67
N TRP A 226 4.46 -0.75 -11.09
CA TRP A 226 5.20 0.12 -10.18
C TRP A 226 5.93 1.19 -10.99
N ILE A 227 5.81 2.44 -10.56
CA ILE A 227 6.47 3.58 -11.19
C ILE A 227 7.39 4.22 -10.16
N ASP A 228 8.70 4.29 -10.46
CA ASP A 228 9.68 4.94 -9.57
C ASP A 228 9.65 6.48 -9.66
N HIS A 229 9.12 7.03 -10.75
CA HIS A 229 8.89 8.47 -10.89
C HIS A 229 7.62 8.68 -11.69
N ALA A 230 6.58 9.27 -11.07
CA ALA A 230 5.40 9.64 -11.85
C ALA A 230 5.82 10.68 -12.90
N PRO A 231 5.58 10.44 -14.20
CA PRO A 231 5.80 11.50 -15.17
C PRO A 231 4.82 12.63 -14.89
N LEU A 232 5.25 13.86 -15.17
CA LEU A 232 4.44 15.07 -15.14
C LEU A 232 3.22 14.92 -16.07
N VAL A 233 2.14 14.31 -15.59
CA VAL A 233 0.87 14.27 -16.34
C VAL A 233 0.10 15.52 -15.96
N SER A 234 0.11 16.53 -16.84
CA SER A 234 -0.84 17.63 -16.79
C SER A 234 -2.25 17.03 -16.79
N SER A 235 -3.01 17.28 -15.73
CA SER A 235 -4.37 16.79 -15.52
C SER A 235 -5.24 16.77 -16.79
N ARG A 236 -5.60 15.57 -17.25
CA ARG A 236 -6.74 15.35 -18.16
C ARG A 236 -7.95 14.74 -17.46
N VAL A 237 -8.06 14.93 -16.15
CA VAL A 237 -9.34 14.83 -15.43
C VAL A 237 -9.91 16.25 -15.37
N ALA A 238 -11.15 16.41 -15.81
CA ALA A 238 -11.83 17.70 -15.93
C ALA A 238 -11.68 18.54 -14.66
N LYS A 239 -11.15 19.77 -14.81
CA LYS A 239 -11.05 20.76 -13.74
C LYS A 239 -12.43 20.98 -13.09
N PRO A 240 -12.56 20.89 -11.75
CA PRO A 240 -13.68 21.48 -11.05
C PRO A 240 -13.71 23.00 -11.32
N LYS A 241 -14.90 23.55 -11.50
CA LYS A 241 -15.17 24.95 -11.89
C LYS A 241 -14.87 26.00 -10.80
N ASP A 242 -14.06 25.69 -9.79
CA ASP A 242 -13.77 26.66 -8.73
C ASP A 242 -12.38 27.30 -8.92
N ASP A 243 -12.39 28.62 -9.07
CA ASP A 243 -11.27 29.44 -9.53
C ASP A 243 -10.29 29.82 -8.39
N ARG A 244 -10.37 29.10 -7.25
CA ARG A 244 -9.60 29.40 -6.03
C ARG A 244 -8.25 28.69 -5.91
N LEU A 245 -7.83 27.90 -6.90
CA LEU A 245 -6.56 27.15 -6.91
C LEU A 245 -5.55 27.66 -7.96
N LYS A 246 -5.64 28.94 -8.37
CA LYS A 246 -4.78 29.52 -9.43
C LYS A 246 -3.40 30.03 -8.97
N GLN A 247 -2.99 29.80 -7.73
CA GLN A 247 -1.66 30.19 -7.23
C GLN A 247 -0.99 29.01 -6.55
N ASP A 248 -0.46 28.10 -7.35
CA ASP A 248 0.77 27.37 -7.06
C ASP A 248 1.11 26.61 -8.34
N HIS A 249 2.04 27.15 -9.13
CA HIS A 249 2.70 26.39 -10.19
C HIS A 249 3.70 25.43 -9.54
N GLY A 250 3.18 24.46 -8.78
CA GLY A 250 3.95 23.36 -8.20
C GLY A 250 4.10 22.23 -9.22
N HIS A 251 5.33 21.75 -9.37
CA HIS A 251 5.65 20.48 -10.01
C HIS A 251 4.78 19.37 -9.40
N PHE A 252 4.01 18.64 -10.22
CA PHE A 252 3.35 17.41 -9.77
C PHE A 252 4.36 16.25 -9.87
N ASP A 253 5.36 16.22 -8.98
CA ASP A 253 6.17 15.01 -8.79
C ASP A 253 5.37 14.06 -7.90
N ALA A 254 4.52 13.25 -8.50
CA ALA A 254 3.86 12.18 -7.74
C ALA A 254 4.93 11.17 -7.27
N ARG A 255 4.88 10.85 -5.97
CA ARG A 255 5.74 9.84 -5.34
C ARG A 255 5.60 8.49 -6.06
N PRO A 256 6.62 7.61 -5.99
CA PRO A 256 6.52 6.25 -6.49
C PRO A 256 5.26 5.54 -6.00
N GLY A 257 4.66 4.68 -6.81
CA GLY A 257 3.42 4.00 -6.45
C GLY A 257 2.90 3.04 -7.51
N PHE A 258 1.76 2.42 -7.20
CA PHE A 258 1.12 1.43 -8.08
C PHE A 258 0.14 2.12 -9.03
N PHE A 259 0.44 2.04 -10.32
CA PHE A 259 -0.44 2.53 -11.37
C PHE A 259 -1.27 1.40 -11.95
N ILE A 260 -2.58 1.41 -11.69
CA ILE A 260 -3.50 0.42 -12.21
C ILE A 260 -3.58 0.54 -13.73
N LEU A 261 -3.17 -0.51 -14.42
CA LEU A 261 -3.30 -0.61 -15.87
C LEU A 261 -4.68 -1.14 -16.25
N GLU A 262 -5.07 -2.27 -15.69
CA GLU A 262 -6.33 -2.95 -15.98
C GLU A 262 -6.82 -3.79 -14.79
N THR A 263 -8.06 -4.26 -14.87
CA THR A 263 -8.71 -5.03 -13.79
C THR A 263 -9.67 -6.10 -14.31
N GLY A 264 -10.01 -7.07 -13.47
CA GLY A 264 -11.03 -8.10 -13.78
C GLY A 264 -10.43 -9.42 -14.24
N GLN A 265 -11.25 -10.26 -14.90
CA GLN A 265 -10.84 -11.60 -15.32
C GLN A 265 -9.90 -11.62 -16.53
N SER A 266 -10.06 -10.71 -17.48
CA SER A 266 -9.13 -10.58 -18.61
C SER A 266 -9.19 -9.19 -19.20
N ALA A 267 -8.05 -8.67 -19.65
CA ALA A 267 -7.98 -7.46 -20.46
C ALA A 267 -6.73 -7.45 -21.32
N GLU A 268 -6.71 -6.57 -22.31
CA GLU A 268 -5.51 -6.14 -23.03
C GLU A 268 -5.14 -4.74 -22.58
N PHE A 269 -3.84 -4.50 -22.45
CA PHE A 269 -3.32 -3.18 -22.13
C PHE A 269 -2.01 -2.90 -22.83
N VAL A 270 -1.65 -1.62 -22.85
CA VAL A 270 -0.33 -1.15 -23.27
C VAL A 270 0.37 -0.66 -22.01
N ALA A 271 1.59 -1.15 -21.77
CA ALA A 271 2.44 -0.66 -20.69
C ALA A 271 2.60 0.86 -20.80
N ALA A 272 2.17 1.58 -19.77
CA ALA A 272 2.22 3.03 -19.76
C ALA A 272 3.62 3.55 -19.45
N PHE A 273 4.40 2.75 -18.71
CA PHE A 273 5.74 3.07 -18.23
C PHE A 273 6.67 1.86 -18.37
N ASP A 274 7.97 2.13 -18.28
CA ASP A 274 8.97 1.10 -18.01
C ASP A 274 8.86 0.72 -16.54
N GLY A 275 8.64 -0.56 -16.24
CA GLY A 275 8.57 -0.98 -14.86
C GLY A 275 8.00 -2.38 -14.62
N PRO A 276 8.06 -2.83 -13.35
CA PRO A 276 7.57 -4.13 -12.96
C PRO A 276 6.06 -4.20 -12.87
N LEU A 277 5.52 -5.37 -13.21
CA LEU A 277 4.12 -5.71 -12.99
C LEU A 277 3.85 -6.26 -11.59
N PHE A 278 2.73 -5.84 -11.03
CA PHE A 278 2.18 -6.34 -9.78
C PHE A 278 0.71 -6.71 -9.91
N CYS A 279 0.29 -7.67 -9.07
CA CYS A 279 -1.10 -8.08 -8.93
C CYS A 279 -1.58 -7.93 -7.49
N LYS A 280 -2.87 -7.65 -7.31
CA LYS A 280 -3.56 -7.63 -6.01
C LYS A 280 -5.05 -7.92 -6.21
N MET A 281 -5.68 -8.61 -5.27
CA MET A 281 -7.16 -8.63 -5.19
C MET A 281 -7.62 -7.40 -4.43
N ASN A 282 -8.56 -6.64 -5.01
CA ASN A 282 -9.05 -5.41 -4.42
C ASN A 282 -9.84 -5.69 -3.14
N ASP A 283 -9.31 -5.31 -1.99
CA ASP A 283 -9.95 -5.50 -0.71
C ASP A 283 -9.47 -4.46 0.31
N PHE A 284 -10.24 -4.28 1.38
CA PHE A 284 -9.82 -3.50 2.53
C PHE A 284 -8.59 -4.16 3.18
N PRO A 285 -7.55 -3.39 3.55
CA PRO A 285 -6.36 -3.96 4.20
C PRO A 285 -6.69 -4.80 5.44
N ARG A 286 -7.69 -4.38 6.24
CA ARG A 286 -8.18 -5.11 7.43
C ARG A 286 -8.77 -6.49 7.14
N SER A 287 -9.27 -6.71 5.93
CA SER A 287 -10.00 -7.92 5.54
C SER A 287 -9.11 -8.97 4.88
N LEU A 288 -7.85 -8.63 4.54
CA LEU A 288 -6.94 -9.57 3.88
C LEU A 288 -6.70 -10.85 4.69
N SER A 289 -6.78 -10.82 6.03
CA SER A 289 -6.61 -12.03 6.85
C SER A 289 -7.76 -13.03 6.72
N ASP A 290 -8.92 -12.57 6.26
CA ASP A 290 -10.14 -13.39 6.16
C ASP A 290 -10.21 -14.10 4.80
N ASN A 291 -9.32 -13.71 3.89
CA ASN A 291 -9.26 -14.22 2.54
C ASN A 291 -8.52 -15.55 2.47
N THR A 292 -9.02 -16.47 1.63
CA THR A 292 -8.34 -17.75 1.37
C THR A 292 -8.46 -18.15 -0.09
N GLY A 293 -7.39 -18.73 -0.64
CA GLY A 293 -7.34 -19.16 -2.04
C GLY A 293 -6.55 -18.19 -2.92
N THR A 294 -6.43 -18.55 -4.20
CA THR A 294 -5.51 -17.93 -5.15
C THR A 294 -6.14 -17.78 -6.53
N LEU A 295 -5.56 -16.90 -7.33
CA LEU A 295 -5.79 -16.81 -8.78
C LEU A 295 -4.52 -17.16 -9.53
N ASP A 296 -4.64 -17.93 -10.61
CA ASP A 296 -3.61 -18.10 -11.62
C ASP A 296 -3.81 -17.02 -12.69
N VAL A 297 -2.85 -16.09 -12.80
CA VAL A 297 -2.89 -14.99 -13.76
C VAL A 297 -1.85 -15.21 -14.83
N THR A 298 -2.28 -15.44 -16.06
CA THR A 298 -1.41 -15.62 -17.23
C THR A 298 -1.30 -14.32 -17.99
N PHE A 299 -0.10 -13.78 -18.10
CA PHE A 299 0.26 -12.67 -18.97
C PHE A 299 0.82 -13.19 -20.28
N LYS A 300 0.42 -12.60 -21.39
CA LYS A 300 0.89 -12.93 -22.74
C LYS A 300 1.24 -11.66 -23.52
N ARG A 301 2.44 -11.59 -24.08
CA ARG A 301 2.87 -10.53 -24.99
C ARG A 301 2.09 -10.64 -26.31
N LEU A 302 1.65 -9.51 -26.82
CA LEU A 302 0.98 -9.40 -28.10
C LEU A 302 1.94 -8.78 -29.12
N ASP A 303 1.92 -9.29 -30.35
CA ASP A 303 2.74 -8.74 -31.42
C ASP A 303 2.34 -7.28 -31.72
N SER A 304 3.35 -6.47 -32.02
CA SER A 304 3.14 -5.13 -32.56
C SER A 304 2.47 -5.26 -33.94
N GLN A 305 1.28 -4.68 -34.10
CA GLN A 305 0.65 -4.53 -35.42
C GLN A 305 1.28 -3.37 -36.18
#